data_AF-K6U1J0-F1
#
_entry.id   AF-K6U1J0-F1
#
_cell.length_a   1.000
_cell.length_b   1.000
_cell.length_c   1.000
_cell.angle_alpha   90.00
_cell.angle_beta   90.00
_cell.angle_gamma   90.00
#
_symmetry.space_group_name_H-M   'P 1'
#
loop_
_entity.id
_entity.type
_entity.pdbx_description
1 polymer ?
#
loop_
_entity_poly.entity_id
_entity_poly.type
_entity_poly.pdbx_seq_one_letter_code
_entity_poly.pdbx_strand_id
1 'polypeptide(L)'
;MHPRGFGLACQVGVLRDVPTIGVAKRLIDEMYINVATQKHHASHEFQLIKENNHGLGAFFKGKYVSVSHKISLKTVLDIVKMTSVFKTPEPIRQAHILATETHQKGIKG
;
A
#
# COMPACT_ATOMS: atom_id res chain seq x y z
N MET A 1 -4.43 -4.90 1.10
CA MET A 1 -5.35 -5.91 0.54
C MET A 1 -5.53 -7.02 1.55
N HIS A 2 -6.77 -7.38 1.87
CA HIS A 2 -7.12 -8.32 2.94
C HIS A 2 -8.16 -9.31 2.39
N PRO A 3 -8.12 -10.61 2.74
CA PRO A 3 -9.02 -11.63 2.18
C PRO A 3 -10.52 -11.28 2.29
N ARG A 4 -10.89 -10.54 3.34
CA ARG A 4 -12.27 -10.08 3.60
C ARG A 4 -12.55 -8.64 3.14
N GLY A 5 -11.69 -8.05 2.31
CA GLY A 5 -11.79 -6.64 1.89
C GLY A 5 -11.49 -5.58 2.97
N PHE A 6 -11.42 -5.96 4.25
CA PHE A 6 -11.28 -5.02 5.37
C PHE A 6 -9.92 -5.13 6.08
N GLY A 7 -8.90 -4.42 5.56
CA GLY A 7 -7.56 -4.37 6.17
C GLY A 7 -7.36 -3.19 7.13
N LEU A 8 -6.20 -3.13 7.79
CA LEU A 8 -5.85 -2.09 8.77
C LEU A 8 -6.06 -0.65 8.26
N ALA A 9 -5.64 -0.35 7.03
CA ALA A 9 -5.82 0.98 6.44
C ALA A 9 -7.31 1.34 6.27
N CYS A 10 -8.16 0.36 5.95
CA CYS A 10 -9.61 0.54 5.85
C CYS A 10 -10.21 0.76 7.24
N GLN A 11 -9.82 -0.05 8.23
CA GLN A 11 -10.27 0.10 9.61
C GLN A 11 -9.97 1.49 10.17
N VAL A 12 -8.73 1.98 10.00
CA VAL A 12 -8.35 3.33 10.43
C VAL A 12 -9.15 4.40 9.69
N GLY A 13 -9.35 4.23 8.39
CA GLY A 13 -10.13 5.17 7.57
C GLY A 13 -11.58 5.28 8.00
N VAL A 14 -12.24 4.14 8.28
CA VAL A 14 -13.61 4.11 8.80
C VAL A 14 -13.69 4.74 10.18
N LEU A 15 -12.78 4.41 11.10
CA LEU A 15 -12.79 4.95 12.47
C LEU A 15 -12.53 6.46 12.52
N ARG A 16 -11.78 7.00 11.55
CA ARG A 16 -11.42 8.42 11.49
C ARG A 16 -12.23 9.21 10.48
N ASP A 17 -13.08 8.55 9.70
CA ASP A 17 -13.86 9.11 8.60
C ASP A 17 -13.02 9.86 7.53
N VAL A 18 -11.77 9.45 7.33
CA VAL A 18 -10.83 10.09 6.40
C VAL A 18 -10.40 9.15 5.27
N PRO A 19 -10.08 9.68 4.06
CA PRO A 19 -9.54 8.87 3.00
C PRO A 19 -8.25 8.15 3.40
N THR A 20 -8.15 6.86 3.10
CA THR A 20 -6.97 6.06 3.41
C THR A 20 -6.49 5.22 2.25
N ILE A 21 -5.19 4.96 2.22
CA ILE A 21 -4.51 4.15 1.20
C ILE A 21 -3.76 3.03 1.90
N GLY A 22 -3.92 1.79 1.41
CA GLY A 22 -3.14 0.66 1.89
C GLY A 22 -1.88 0.47 1.05
N VAL A 23 -0.70 0.43 1.68
CA VAL A 23 0.58 0.10 1.01
C VAL A 23 1.31 -0.97 1.81
N ALA A 24 1.69 -2.07 1.16
CA ALA A 24 2.30 -3.23 1.79
C ALA A 24 3.54 -3.73 1.05
N LYS A 25 4.49 -4.33 1.79
CA LYS A 25 5.68 -4.99 1.24
C LYS A 25 5.39 -6.42 0.76
N ARG A 26 4.37 -7.06 1.35
CA ARG A 26 3.99 -8.45 1.12
C ARG A 26 2.47 -8.54 1.07
N LEU A 27 1.96 -9.46 0.27
CA LEU A 27 0.55 -9.86 0.32
C LEU A 27 0.37 -10.88 1.44
N ILE A 28 -0.81 -10.88 2.05
CA ILE A 28 -1.17 -11.76 3.16
C ILE A 28 -1.86 -13.02 2.63
N ASP A 29 -2.41 -12.96 1.42
CA ASP A 29 -3.20 -14.02 0.80
C ASP A 29 -2.54 -14.47 -0.50
N GLU A 30 -2.36 -15.79 -0.64
CA GLU A 30 -1.80 -16.44 -1.83
C GLU A 30 -2.64 -16.18 -3.07
N MET A 31 -3.96 -15.95 -2.92
CA MET A 31 -4.84 -15.65 -4.05
C MET A 31 -4.39 -14.38 -4.80
N TYR A 32 -3.91 -13.37 -4.07
CA TYR A 32 -3.40 -12.13 -4.67
C TYR A 32 -1.96 -12.28 -5.19
N ILE A 33 -1.19 -13.23 -4.66
CA ILE A 33 0.20 -13.48 -5.06
C ILE A 33 0.23 -13.88 -6.54
N ASN A 34 -0.63 -14.82 -6.96
CA ASN A 34 -0.65 -15.30 -8.36
C ASN A 34 -1.02 -14.21 -9.39
N VAL A 35 -1.78 -13.20 -8.98
CA VAL A 35 -2.18 -12.07 -9.84
C VAL A 35 -1.07 -11.03 -9.94
N ALA A 36 -0.26 -10.85 -8.89
CA ALA A 36 0.66 -9.73 -8.77
C ALA A 36 2.15 -10.10 -8.87
N THR A 37 2.50 -11.39 -8.87
CA THR A 37 3.91 -11.86 -8.89
C THR A 37 4.38 -12.42 -10.23
N GLN A 38 3.64 -12.21 -11.33
CA GLN A 38 4.17 -12.58 -12.63
C GLN A 38 5.23 -11.57 -13.10
N LYS A 39 6.48 -11.97 -12.84
CA LYS A 39 7.75 -11.45 -13.40
C LYS A 39 8.22 -10.10 -12.85
N HIS A 40 9.51 -10.10 -12.51
CA HIS A 40 10.29 -8.94 -12.10
C HIS A 40 10.20 -7.81 -13.14
N HIS A 41 9.31 -6.84 -12.92
CA HIS A 41 9.23 -5.67 -13.79
C HIS A 41 9.75 -4.45 -13.06
N ALA A 42 10.90 -3.97 -13.54
CA ALA A 42 11.54 -2.70 -13.20
C ALA A 42 10.81 -1.49 -13.83
N SER A 43 9.57 -1.64 -14.29
CA SER A 43 8.83 -0.58 -14.96
C SER A 43 8.25 0.41 -13.95
N HIS A 44 8.21 1.68 -14.34
CA HIS A 44 7.55 2.76 -13.61
C HIS A 44 6.02 2.75 -13.81
N GLU A 45 5.46 1.56 -14.06
CA GLU A 45 4.07 1.36 -14.42
C GLU A 45 3.32 0.58 -13.35
N PHE A 46 2.01 0.77 -13.30
CA PHE A 46 1.13 0.08 -12.36
C PHE A 46 0.68 -1.25 -12.95
N GLN A 47 0.86 -2.33 -12.20
CA GLN A 47 0.26 -3.62 -12.52
C GLN A 47 -1.03 -3.76 -11.72
N LEU A 48 -2.18 -3.65 -12.37
CA LEU A 48 -3.48 -3.71 -11.70
C LEU A 48 -3.74 -5.12 -11.15
N ILE A 49 -4.17 -5.17 -9.89
CA ILE A 49 -4.63 -6.39 -9.22
C ILE A 49 -6.14 -6.34 -9.25
N LYS A 50 -6.75 -7.34 -9.90
CA LYS A 50 -8.19 -7.44 -10.09
C LYS A 50 -8.73 -8.73 -9.49
N GLU A 51 -9.95 -8.67 -8.98
CA GLU A 51 -10.75 -9.81 -8.54
C GLU A 51 -12.13 -9.68 -9.18
N ASN A 52 -12.61 -10.71 -9.87
CA ASN A 52 -13.91 -10.68 -10.56
C ASN A 52 -14.13 -9.44 -11.46
N ASN A 53 -13.11 -9.05 -12.24
CA ASN A 53 -13.05 -7.82 -13.06
C ASN A 53 -13.09 -6.49 -12.29
N HIS A 54 -13.13 -6.51 -10.95
CA HIS A 54 -13.04 -5.33 -10.11
C HIS A 54 -11.59 -5.02 -9.72
N GLY A 55 -11.14 -3.78 -9.92
CA GLY A 55 -9.79 -3.35 -9.54
C GLY A 55 -9.65 -3.15 -8.04
N LEU A 56 -8.91 -4.03 -7.36
CA LEU A 56 -8.67 -3.96 -5.92
C LEU A 56 -7.45 -3.10 -5.55
N GLY A 57 -6.50 -3.00 -6.47
CA GLY A 57 -5.21 -2.39 -6.19
C GLY A 57 -4.24 -2.47 -7.36
N ALA A 58 -2.97 -2.23 -7.06
CA ALA A 58 -1.90 -2.41 -8.02
C ALA A 58 -0.57 -2.77 -7.34
N PHE A 59 0.34 -3.37 -8.10
CA PHE A 59 1.74 -3.46 -7.73
C PHE A 59 2.53 -2.31 -8.40
N PHE A 60 3.40 -1.66 -7.62
CA PHE A 60 4.22 -0.53 -8.06
C PHE A 60 5.54 -0.46 -7.28
N LYS A 61 6.67 -0.36 -7.99
CA LYS A 61 8.03 -0.23 -7.41
C LYS A 61 8.35 -1.21 -6.25
N GLY A 62 7.84 -2.44 -6.30
CA GLY A 62 8.07 -3.44 -5.25
C GLY A 62 7.11 -3.35 -4.06
N LYS A 63 5.98 -2.64 -4.20
CA LYS A 63 4.95 -2.47 -3.18
C LYS A 63 3.59 -2.83 -3.74
N TYR A 64 2.76 -3.39 -2.88
CA TYR A 64 1.34 -3.62 -3.15
C TYR A 64 0.54 -2.43 -2.62
N VAL A 65 -0.24 -1.82 -3.48
CA VAL A 65 -1.10 -0.69 -3.20
C VAL A 65 -2.54 -1.15 -3.32
N SER A 66 -3.40 -0.80 -2.38
CA SER A 66 -4.82 -1.14 -2.43
C SER A 66 -5.70 0.03 -2.02
N VAL A 67 -6.91 0.07 -2.60
CA VAL A 67 -7.98 0.97 -2.16
C VAL A 67 -8.33 0.67 -0.70
N SER A 68 -8.74 1.67 0.07
CA SER A 68 -9.19 1.49 1.45
C SER A 68 -10.48 2.27 1.70
N HIS A 69 -10.44 3.43 2.37
CA HIS A 69 -11.66 4.19 2.70
C HIS A 69 -11.80 5.47 1.86
N LYS A 70 -13.02 5.78 1.41
CA LYS A 70 -13.41 7.04 0.72
C LYS A 70 -12.47 7.52 -0.40
N ILE A 71 -11.88 6.60 -1.15
CA ILE A 71 -10.95 6.95 -2.23
C ILE A 71 -11.10 5.99 -3.41
N SER A 72 -10.92 6.50 -4.64
CA SER A 72 -10.96 5.68 -5.84
C SER A 72 -9.60 5.04 -6.12
N LEU A 73 -9.57 3.91 -6.83
CA LEU A 73 -8.31 3.29 -7.26
C LEU A 73 -7.45 4.26 -8.09
N LYS A 74 -8.05 5.01 -9.02
CA LYS A 74 -7.31 5.98 -9.84
C LYS A 74 -6.56 7.00 -8.96
N THR A 75 -7.27 7.62 -8.02
CA THR A 75 -6.69 8.60 -7.09
C THR A 75 -5.57 8.00 -6.24
N VAL A 76 -5.75 6.75 -5.77
CA VAL A 76 -4.73 6.02 -5.02
C VAL A 76 -3.45 5.88 -5.83
N LEU A 77 -3.54 5.47 -7.09
CA LEU A 77 -2.38 5.28 -7.96
C LEU A 77 -1.67 6.61 -8.24
N ASP A 78 -2.42 7.68 -8.52
CA ASP A 78 -1.86 9.01 -8.77
C ASP A 78 -1.08 9.52 -7.53
N ILE A 79 -1.69 9.44 -6.34
CA ILE A 79 -1.03 9.86 -5.09
C ILE A 79 0.23 9.04 -4.83
N VAL A 80 0.16 7.71 -4.97
CA VAL A 80 1.33 6.85 -4.77
C VAL A 80 2.44 7.17 -5.78
N LYS A 81 2.10 7.42 -7.05
CA LYS A 81 3.08 7.80 -8.07
C LYS A 81 3.78 9.11 -7.72
N MET A 82 3.00 10.14 -7.35
CA MET A 82 3.51 11.47 -7.00
C MET A 82 4.39 11.46 -5.75
N THR A 83 4.09 10.59 -4.78
CA THR A 83 4.79 10.53 -3.50
C THR A 83 5.94 9.50 -3.48
N SER A 84 6.11 8.68 -4.53
CA SER A 84 7.14 7.64 -4.59
C SER A 84 8.38 8.07 -5.37
N VAL A 85 9.12 9.02 -4.81
CA VAL A 85 10.49 9.36 -5.28
C VAL A 85 11.38 8.12 -5.18
N PHE A 86 11.31 7.42 -4.05
CA PHE A 86 11.96 6.12 -3.81
C PHE A 86 11.00 4.93 -4.05
N LYS A 87 11.41 3.71 -3.65
CA LYS A 87 10.54 2.50 -3.70
C LYS A 87 9.35 2.57 -2.75
N THR A 88 9.44 3.34 -1.67
CA THR A 88 8.38 3.50 -0.67
C THR A 88 7.88 4.93 -0.77
N PRO A 89 6.55 5.17 -0.77
CA PRO A 89 5.99 6.52 -0.71
C PRO A 89 6.60 7.33 0.43
N GLU A 90 6.93 8.59 0.16
CA GLU A 90 7.65 9.47 1.08
C GLU A 90 6.96 9.58 2.46
N PRO A 91 5.62 9.73 2.58
CA PRO A 91 4.97 9.78 3.89
C PRO A 91 5.22 8.52 4.73
N ILE A 92 5.20 7.34 4.08
CA ILE A 92 5.43 6.05 4.75
C ILE A 92 6.91 5.88 5.11
N ARG A 93 7.81 6.35 4.23
CA ARG A 93 9.25 6.32 4.48
C ARG A 93 9.61 7.16 5.70
N GLN A 94 9.07 8.38 5.80
CA GLN A 94 9.28 9.28 6.93
C GLN A 94 8.71 8.71 8.23
N ALA A 95 7.49 8.16 8.19
CA ALA A 95 6.90 7.49 9.34
C ALA A 95 7.77 6.33 9.86
N HIS A 96 8.36 5.54 8.94
CA HIS A 96 9.24 4.44 9.32
C HIS A 96 10.56 4.92 9.96
N ILE A 97 11.18 5.97 9.41
CA ILE A 97 12.41 6.56 9.96
C ILE A 97 12.13 7.09 11.37
N LEU A 98 11.10 7.92 11.53
CA LEU A 98 10.73 8.48 12.82
C LEU A 98 10.45 7.39 13.87
N ALA A 99 9.65 6.37 13.52
CA ALA A 99 9.36 5.26 14.43
C ALA A 99 10.64 4.49 14.84
N THR A 100 11.58 4.30 13.91
CA THR A 100 12.86 3.63 14.19
C THR A 100 13.74 4.46 15.12
N GLU A 101 13.84 5.77 14.88
CA GLU A 101 14.61 6.69 15.72
C GLU A 101 14.03 6.77 17.14
N THR A 102 12.70 6.88 17.27
CA THR A 102 12.04 6.91 18.58
C THR A 102 12.26 5.61 19.35
N HIS A 103 12.15 4.47 18.68
CA HIS A 103 12.41 3.16 19.30
C HIS A 103 13.86 3.04 19.79
N GLN A 104 14.85 3.48 18.99
CA GLN A 104 16.26 3.46 19.40
C GLN A 104 16.56 4.40 20.57
N LYS A 105 15.93 5.58 20.63
CA LYS A 105 16.06 6.50 21.76
C LYS A 105 15.45 5.94 23.05
N GLY A 106 14.29 5.30 22.95
CA GLY A 106 13.62 4.68 24.10
C GLY A 106 14.35 3.47 24.69
N ILE A 107 15.22 2.80 23.93
CA ILE A 107 16.09 1.72 24.44
C ILE A 107 17.31 2.26 25.18
N LYS A 108 17.72 3.51 24.87
CA LYS A 108 18.93 4.13 25.44
C LYS A 108 18.65 4.97 26.70
N GLY A 109 17.39 5.21 27.05
CA GLY A 109 16.98 5.91 28.28
C GLY A 109 16.47 4.93 29.30
#